data_AF-A0A455VPX2-F1
#
_entry.id   AF-A0A455VPX2-F1
#
_cell.length_a   1.000
_cell.length_b   1.000
_cell.length_c   1.000
_cell.angle_alpha   90.00
_cell.angle_beta   90.00
_cell.angle_gamma   90.00
#
_symmetry.space_group_name_H-M   'P 1'
#
loop_
_entity.id
_entity.type
_entity.pdbx_description
1 polymer ?
#
loop_
_entity_poly.entity_id
_entity_poly.type
_entity_poly.pdbx_seq_one_letter_code
_entity_poly.pdbx_strand_id
1 'polypeptide(L)'
;MLKRLVTGQMSLPMTFWGWGFCGGFLLGLIGLAGVHTGHPAMVPLSYILKAILFSAVLSGITFILRRKITVLGGIAFFIILIQVIMSVVMTVGLFSLFFE
;
A
#
# COMPACT_ATOMS: atom_id res chain seq x y z
N MET A 1 -12.98 -6.09 -8.54
CA MET A 1 -12.81 -6.19 -7.07
C MET A 1 -12.31 -4.90 -6.42
N LEU A 2 -11.46 -4.10 -7.07
CA LEU A 2 -10.92 -2.83 -6.56
C LEU A 2 -11.99 -1.87 -6.00
N LYS A 3 -13.12 -1.69 -6.70
CA LYS A 3 -14.25 -0.88 -6.21
C LYS A 3 -14.74 -1.33 -4.83
N ARG A 4 -14.81 -2.64 -4.56
CA ARG A 4 -15.24 -3.19 -3.25
C ARG A 4 -14.20 -2.97 -2.16
N LEU A 5 -12.91 -2.99 -2.52
CA LEU A 5 -11.82 -2.66 -1.61
C LEU A 5 -11.90 -1.19 -1.18
N VAL A 6 -11.96 -0.27 -2.15
CA VAL A 6 -11.97 1.19 -1.91
C VAL A 6 -13.20 1.63 -1.13
N THR A 7 -14.35 1.03 -1.39
CA THR A 7 -15.63 1.37 -0.74
C THR A 7 -15.84 0.69 0.62
N GLY A 8 -14.86 -0.08 1.11
CA GLY A 8 -14.95 -0.75 2.40
C GLY A 8 -16.05 -1.83 2.47
N GLN A 9 -16.39 -2.45 1.33
CA GLN A 9 -17.34 -3.56 1.27
C GLN A 9 -16.72 -4.92 1.64
N MET A 10 -15.39 -4.98 1.78
CA MET A 10 -14.67 -6.15 2.27
C MET A 10 -14.55 -6.13 3.80
N SER A 11 -14.31 -7.30 4.40
CA SER A 11 -14.06 -7.38 5.84
C SER A 11 -12.70 -6.76 6.20
N LEU A 12 -12.60 -6.20 7.40
CA LEU A 12 -11.37 -5.59 7.91
C LEU A 12 -10.11 -6.47 7.77
N PRO A 13 -10.13 -7.77 8.18
CA PRO A 13 -8.97 -8.63 8.01
C PRO A 13 -8.64 -8.88 6.52
N MET A 14 -9.64 -8.97 5.64
CA MET A 14 -9.41 -9.16 4.21
C MET A 14 -8.80 -7.91 3.56
N THR A 15 -9.26 -6.71 3.96
CA THR A 15 -8.70 -5.44 3.48
C THR A 15 -7.28 -5.22 3.99
N PHE A 16 -7.03 -5.44 5.28
CA PHE A 16 -5.71 -5.19 5.88
C PHE A 16 -4.68 -6.27 5.53
N TRP A 17 -4.96 -7.55 5.81
CA TRP A 17 -4.01 -8.64 5.56
C TRP A 17 -3.96 -9.04 4.09
N GLY A 18 -5.13 -9.17 3.47
CA GLY A 18 -5.23 -9.61 2.08
C GLY A 18 -4.71 -8.58 1.09
N TRP A 19 -5.14 -7.32 1.20
CA TRP A 19 -4.72 -6.28 0.25
C TRP A 19 -3.57 -5.43 0.76
N GLY A 20 -3.60 -4.98 2.01
CA GLY A 20 -2.52 -4.18 2.59
C GLY A 20 -1.21 -4.96 2.69
N PHE A 21 -1.16 -5.97 3.56
CA PHE A 21 0.06 -6.72 3.83
C PHE A 21 0.51 -7.55 2.62
N CYS A 22 -0.35 -8.45 2.12
CA CYS A 22 0.04 -9.35 1.03
C CYS A 22 0.29 -8.60 -0.29
N GLY A 23 -0.53 -7.60 -0.63
CA GLY A 23 -0.29 -6.78 -1.82
C GLY A 23 1.00 -5.93 -1.70
N GLY A 24 1.27 -5.35 -0.52
CA GLY A 24 2.52 -4.64 -0.26
C GLY A 24 3.74 -5.55 -0.32
N PHE A 25 3.63 -6.77 0.19
CA PHE A 25 4.69 -7.78 0.14
C PHE A 25 5.02 -8.20 -1.29
N LEU A 26 4.00 -8.53 -2.10
CA LEU A 26 4.17 -8.89 -3.52
C LEU A 26 4.84 -7.77 -4.32
N LEU A 27 4.40 -6.52 -4.15
CA LEU A 27 5.03 -5.38 -4.83
C LEU A 27 6.48 -5.17 -4.36
N GLY A 28 6.79 -5.45 -3.10
CA GLY A 28 8.15 -5.44 -2.58
C GLY A 28 9.05 -6.48 -3.25
N LEU A 29 8.55 -7.70 -3.44
CA LEU A 29 9.27 -8.76 -4.15
C LEU A 29 9.51 -8.40 -5.61
N ILE A 30 8.56 -7.76 -6.28
CA ILE A 30 8.74 -7.28 -7.66
C ILE A 30 9.87 -6.25 -7.73
N GLY A 31 9.90 -5.29 -6.80
CA GLY A 31 10.99 -4.31 -6.70
C GLY A 31 12.35 -4.99 -6.50
N LEU A 32 12.43 -5.97 -5.59
CA LEU A 32 13.66 -6.73 -5.32
C LEU A 32 14.10 -7.57 -6.53
N ALA A 33 13.16 -8.26 -7.19
CA ALA A 33 13.43 -9.03 -8.40
C ALA A 33 13.94 -8.12 -9.54
N GLY A 34 13.42 -6.90 -9.63
CA GLY A 34 13.92 -5.88 -10.55
C GLY A 34 15.40 -5.56 -10.35
N VAL A 35 15.85 -5.44 -9.10
CA VAL A 35 17.27 -5.25 -8.78
C VAL A 35 18.10 -6.46 -9.22
N HIS A 36 17.67 -7.68 -8.89
CA HIS A 36 18.41 -8.90 -9.23
C HIS A 36 18.48 -9.18 -10.73
N THR A 37 17.53 -8.67 -11.51
CA THR A 37 17.47 -8.84 -12.98
C THR A 37 18.09 -7.68 -13.74
N GLY A 38 18.77 -6.74 -13.06
CA GLY A 38 19.44 -5.61 -13.69
C GLY A 38 18.52 -4.48 -14.15
N HIS A 39 17.27 -4.45 -13.67
CA HIS A 39 16.27 -3.41 -13.97
C HIS A 39 15.95 -2.59 -12.71
N PRO A 40 16.88 -1.76 -12.21
CA PRO A 40 16.70 -1.06 -10.94
C PRO A 40 15.58 -0.02 -10.97
N ALA A 41 15.17 0.45 -12.16
CA ALA A 41 13.99 1.31 -12.35
C ALA A 41 12.66 0.64 -11.91
N MET A 42 12.62 -0.69 -11.76
CA MET A 42 11.46 -1.37 -11.17
C MET A 42 11.25 -1.02 -9.68
N VAL A 43 12.30 -0.58 -8.97
CA VAL A 43 12.19 -0.21 -7.56
C VAL A 43 11.29 1.02 -7.37
N PRO A 44 11.57 2.21 -7.97
CA PRO A 44 10.67 3.36 -7.82
C PRO A 44 9.25 3.06 -8.36
N LEU A 45 9.13 2.29 -9.45
CA LEU A 45 7.82 1.85 -9.97
C LEU A 45 7.04 1.03 -8.93
N SER A 46 7.70 0.11 -8.23
CA SER A 46 7.07 -0.70 -7.18
C SER A 46 6.56 0.15 -6.01
N TYR A 47 7.27 1.24 -5.66
CA TYR A 47 6.85 2.17 -4.62
C TYR A 47 5.66 3.04 -5.06
N ILE A 48 5.60 3.46 -6.33
CA ILE A 48 4.42 4.14 -6.89
C ILE A 48 3.19 3.24 -6.79
N LEU A 49 3.32 1.97 -7.21
CA LEU A 49 2.23 1.00 -7.12
C LEU A 49 1.83 0.73 -5.66
N LYS A 50 2.79 0.67 -4.73
CA LYS A 50 2.51 0.55 -3.29
C LYS A 50 1.73 1.75 -2.77
N ALA A 51 2.08 2.97 -3.17
CA ALA A 51 1.36 4.18 -2.76
C ALA A 51 -0.10 4.14 -3.21
N ILE A 52 -0.35 3.72 -4.46
CA ILE A 52 -1.71 3.56 -5.00
C ILE A 52 -2.47 2.48 -4.22
N LEU A 53 -1.85 1.32 -4.00
CA LEU A 53 -2.46 0.20 -3.28
C LEU A 53 -2.81 0.59 -1.83
N PHE A 54 -1.86 1.15 -1.08
CA PHE A 54 -2.09 1.54 0.31
C PHE A 54 -3.11 2.67 0.43
N SER A 55 -3.17 3.60 -0.53
CA SER A 55 -4.23 4.62 -0.57
C SER A 55 -5.62 4.01 -0.77
N ALA A 56 -5.73 2.99 -1.64
CA ALA A 56 -6.97 2.26 -1.84
C ALA A 56 -7.38 1.46 -0.58
N VAL A 57 -6.42 0.84 0.10
CA VAL A 57 -6.63 0.12 1.37
C VAL A 57 -7.03 1.09 2.48
N LEU A 58 -6.37 2.25 2.58
CA LEU A 58 -6.68 3.31 3.55
C LEU A 58 -8.11 3.82 3.37
N SER A 59 -8.52 4.09 2.13
CA SER A 59 -9.91 4.44 1.80
C SER A 59 -10.87 3.34 2.28
N GLY A 60 -10.57 2.07 1.95
CA GLY A 60 -11.38 0.94 2.37
C GLY A 60 -11.56 0.85 3.89
N ILE A 61 -10.47 0.98 4.65
CA ILE A 61 -10.50 0.97 6.12
C ILE A 61 -11.28 2.17 6.66
N THR A 62 -11.13 3.36 6.07
CA THR A 62 -11.90 4.56 6.44
C THR A 62 -13.40 4.31 6.31
N PHE A 63 -13.85 3.73 5.18
CA PHE A 63 -15.27 3.41 4.98
C PHE A 63 -15.78 2.34 5.95
N ILE A 64 -14.95 1.34 6.30
CA ILE A 64 -15.29 0.32 7.30
C ILE A 64 -15.46 0.98 8.69
N LEU A 65 -14.51 1.81 9.10
CA LEU A 65 -14.54 2.54 10.37
C LEU A 65 -15.72 3.50 10.47
N ARG A 66 -16.12 4.13 9.36
CA ARG A 66 -17.30 5.00 9.29
C ARG A 66 -18.59 4.24 9.61
N ARG A 67 -18.68 2.95 9.29
CA ARG A 67 -19.85 2.11 9.59
C ARG A 67 -19.79 1.53 11.00
N LYS A 68 -18.60 1.12 11.45
CA LYS A 68 -18.38 0.53 12.77
C LYS A 68 -16.98 0.87 13.27
N ILE A 69 -16.93 1.74 14.28
CA ILE A 69 -15.66 2.06 14.95
C ILE A 69 -15.23 0.84 15.76
N THR A 70 -14.02 0.36 15.49
CA THR A 70 -13.38 -0.74 16.22
C THR A 70 -11.94 -0.37 16.50
N VAL A 71 -11.43 -0.76 17.67
CA VAL A 71 -10.04 -0.48 18.07
C VAL A 71 -9.05 -1.06 17.05
N LEU A 72 -9.25 -2.31 16.65
CA LEU A 72 -8.42 -2.97 15.63
C LEU A 72 -8.44 -2.25 14.28
N GLY A 73 -9.60 -1.70 13.89
CA GLY A 73 -9.69 -0.91 12.68
C GLY A 73 -8.95 0.42 12.77
N GLY A 74 -8.99 1.07 13.93
CA GLY A 74 -8.19 2.28 14.19
C GLY A 74 -6.70 2.01 14.08
N ILE A 75 -6.22 0.92 14.70
CA ILE A 75 -4.81 0.50 14.59
C ILE A 75 -4.45 0.21 13.13
N ALA A 76 -5.27 -0.56 12.41
CA ALA A 76 -5.05 -0.86 10.99
C ALA A 76 -5.00 0.42 10.13
N PHE A 77 -5.85 1.40 10.43
CA PHE A 77 -5.86 2.70 9.75
C PHE A 77 -4.54 3.44 9.93
N PHE A 78 -4.05 3.59 11.16
CA PHE A 78 -2.78 4.27 11.42
C PHE A 78 -1.58 3.56 10.77
N ILE A 79 -1.53 2.22 10.83
CA ILE A 79 -0.47 1.45 10.18
C ILE A 79 -0.45 1.70 8.68
N ILE A 80 -1.61 1.63 8.02
CA ILE A 80 -1.70 1.86 6.56
C ILE A 80 -1.42 3.32 6.22
N LEU A 81 -1.83 4.28 7.05
CA LEU A 81 -1.51 5.69 6.84
C LEU A 81 0.01 5.93 6.84
N ILE A 82 0.72 5.36 7.81
CA ILE A 82 2.19 5.42 7.86
C ILE A 82 2.78 4.77 6.60
N GLN A 83 2.27 3.62 6.16
CA GLN A 83 2.71 2.96 4.92
C GLN A 83 2.52 3.84 3.68
N VAL A 84 1.40 4.57 3.57
CA VAL A 84 1.19 5.54 2.47
C VAL A 84 2.27 6.62 2.50
N ILE A 85 2.48 7.27 3.65
CA ILE A 85 3.48 8.34 3.79
C ILE A 85 4.88 7.81 3.42
N MET A 86 5.28 6.68 3.99
CA MET A 86 6.57 6.05 3.69
C MET A 86 6.72 5.68 2.22
N SER A 87 5.66 5.18 1.57
CA SER A 87 5.71 4.83 0.15
C SER A 87 5.91 6.06 -0.75
N VAL A 88 5.31 7.20 -0.40
CA VAL A 88 5.50 8.47 -1.13
C VAL A 88 6.91 9.01 -0.92
N VAL A 89 7.38 9.06 0.33
CA VAL A 89 8.74 9.51 0.66
C VAL A 89 9.79 8.68 -0.06
N MET A 90 9.66 7.35 -0.03
CA MET A 90 10.57 6.45 -0.74
C MET A 90 10.49 6.62 -2.25
N THR A 91 9.30 6.85 -2.82
CA THR A 91 9.15 7.13 -4.25
C THR A 91 9.95 8.37 -4.63
N VAL A 92 9.75 9.49 -3.92
CA VAL A 92 10.44 10.76 -4.22
C VAL A 92 11.95 10.62 -4.06
N GLY A 93 12.43 10.03 -2.95
CA GLY A 93 13.86 9.86 -2.70
C GLY A 93 14.55 8.89 -3.64
N LEU A 94 13.86 7.85 -4.11
CA LEU A 94 14.40 6.93 -5.12
C LEU A 94 14.37 7.57 -6.51
N PHE A 95 13.35 8.36 -6.83
CA PHE A 95 13.26 9.02 -8.13
C PHE A 95 14.39 10.03 -8.31
N SER A 96 14.72 10.81 -7.28
CA SER A 96 15.90 11.69 -7.31
C SER A 96 17.20 10.90 -7.49
N LEU A 97 17.36 9.78 -6.78
CA LEU A 97 18.59 8.99 -6.83
C LEU A 97 18.83 8.28 -8.18
N PHE A 98 17.75 7.90 -8.89
CA PHE A 98 17.85 7.18 -10.16
C PHE A 98 17.74 8.06 -11.42
N PHE A 99 17.23 9.28 -11.30
CA PHE A 99 16.93 10.15 -12.45
C PHE A 99 17.51 11.58 -12.33
N GLU A 100 18.44 11.82 -11.40
CA GLU A 100 19.37 12.97 -11.46
C GLU A 100 20.48 12.76 -12.51
#